data_AF-A0A8I0CJY1-F1
#
_entry.id   AF-A0A8I0CJY1-F1
#
_cell.length_a   1.000
_cell.length_b   1.000
_cell.length_c   1.000
_cell.angle_alpha   90.00
_cell.angle_beta   90.00
_cell.angle_gamma   90.00
#
_symmetry.space_group_name_H-M   'P 1'
#
loop_
_entity.id
_entity.type
_entity.pdbx_description
1 polymer ?
#
loop_
_entity_poly.entity_id
_entity_poly.type
_entity_poly.pdbx_seq_one_letter_code
_entity_poly.pdbx_strand_id
1 'polypeptide(L)'
;MAAPMPSDGARRTPPGPRSEAVQDRRKGGLLRRVLWRCFHHRGSLDEGLSDLRSTLGFTRDLHDHRDPTEVTVATPTRNHARVVMYVPDMDGQADSGEIVWTDIRRTRESPVEQRAVLVVGRYHHRILALLISSNPQHGDEDNWLAIGSGPWDPSGNECWVRLDKVVDIPESQIQRKGAVMPERRFERIGTRLRRDYSWN
;
A
#
# COMPACT_ATOMS: atom_id res chain seq x y z
N MET A 1 64.85 7.79 -42.87
CA MET A 1 65.02 9.03 -43.66
C MET A 1 63.95 10.00 -43.16
N ALA A 2 64.16 10.88 -42.16
CA ALA A 2 64.95 12.13 -42.12
C ALA A 2 64.76 13.01 -43.36
N ALA A 3 64.46 14.32 -43.36
CA ALA A 3 64.09 15.43 -42.44
C ALA A 3 63.70 16.63 -43.41
N PRO A 4 63.53 17.94 -43.07
CA PRO A 4 63.57 18.66 -41.78
C PRO A 4 62.46 19.75 -41.54
N MET A 5 62.45 20.28 -40.32
CA MET A 5 61.82 21.55 -39.85
C MET A 5 62.66 22.77 -40.29
N PRO A 6 62.21 24.04 -40.07
CA PRO A 6 62.70 24.77 -38.86
C PRO A 6 61.70 25.82 -38.28
N SER A 7 61.57 25.93 -36.94
CA SER A 7 61.96 27.04 -36.01
C SER A 7 61.23 28.40 -36.24
N ASP A 8 60.83 29.23 -35.25
CA ASP A 8 61.43 29.64 -33.98
C ASP A 8 60.44 30.62 -33.26
N GLY A 9 60.66 30.96 -31.98
CA GLY A 9 60.25 32.27 -31.45
C GLY A 9 59.50 32.33 -30.11
N ALA A 10 60.25 32.21 -29.01
CA ALA A 10 59.79 32.42 -27.62
C ALA A 10 59.55 33.90 -27.21
N ARG A 11 58.69 34.11 -26.19
CA ARG A 11 58.84 35.12 -25.08
C ARG A 11 57.66 35.00 -24.06
N ARG A 12 57.89 34.50 -22.84
CA ARG A 12 58.15 35.18 -21.54
C ARG A 12 56.89 35.70 -20.77
N THR A 13 56.61 35.02 -19.66
CA THR A 13 55.78 35.27 -18.43
C THR A 13 56.38 36.41 -17.54
N PRO A 14 55.93 36.81 -16.31
CA PRO A 14 54.84 36.40 -15.35
C PRO A 14 54.24 37.65 -14.56
N PRO A 15 53.95 37.67 -13.22
CA PRO A 15 53.18 36.80 -12.29
C PRO A 15 52.06 37.54 -11.48
N GLY A 16 51.23 36.78 -10.74
CA GLY A 16 50.84 37.09 -9.35
C GLY A 16 49.33 37.00 -9.01
N PRO A 17 48.95 36.83 -7.72
CA PRO A 17 49.69 36.36 -6.55
C PRO A 17 49.15 35.06 -5.94
N ARG A 18 49.94 34.54 -5.00
CA ARG A 18 49.73 33.35 -4.16
C ARG A 18 48.63 33.57 -3.11
N SER A 19 47.96 32.48 -2.73
CA SER A 19 47.64 32.19 -1.33
C SER A 19 47.52 30.67 -1.15
N GLU A 20 48.01 30.23 0.00
CA GLU A 20 48.32 28.87 0.37
C GLU A 20 47.10 27.99 0.70
N ALA A 21 47.43 26.71 0.78
CA ALA A 21 46.71 25.56 1.31
C ALA A 21 45.58 25.84 2.33
N VAL A 22 44.56 24.99 2.30
CA VAL A 22 44.38 23.89 3.28
C VAL A 22 43.24 22.98 2.79
N GLN A 23 43.47 21.67 2.91
CA GLN A 23 42.52 20.59 2.65
C GLN A 23 41.32 20.67 3.61
N ASP A 24 40.10 20.51 3.12
CA ASP A 24 39.17 19.51 3.70
C ASP A 24 37.96 19.22 2.80
N ARG A 25 37.74 17.92 2.55
CA ARG A 25 36.45 17.21 2.55
C ARG A 25 35.17 17.82 1.93
N ARG A 26 34.61 17.01 1.00
CA ARG A 26 33.18 16.68 0.73
C ARG A 26 32.58 17.20 -0.60
N LYS A 27 32.31 16.21 -1.46
CA LYS A 27 31.06 15.91 -2.18
C LYS A 27 30.38 17.01 -3.02
N GLY A 28 30.43 16.80 -4.35
CA GLY A 28 29.23 16.54 -5.17
C GLY A 28 28.45 17.76 -5.67
N GLY A 29 28.68 18.12 -6.93
CA GLY A 29 28.02 19.20 -7.65
C GLY A 29 26.51 19.01 -7.81
N LEU A 30 25.79 20.06 -7.43
CA LEU A 30 24.46 20.42 -7.87
C LEU A 30 24.52 20.91 -9.33
N LEU A 31 23.40 20.77 -10.04
CA LEU A 31 23.07 21.36 -11.36
C LEU A 31 23.20 20.41 -12.58
N ARG A 32 22.39 19.37 -12.56
CA ARG A 32 21.50 19.06 -13.70
C ARG A 32 20.05 19.20 -13.25
N ARG A 33 19.52 20.43 -13.34
CA ARG A 33 18.07 20.70 -13.37
C ARG A 33 17.56 20.25 -14.73
N VAL A 34 16.50 19.42 -14.75
CA VAL A 34 15.38 19.40 -15.72
C VAL A 34 14.39 18.24 -15.46
N LEU A 35 14.57 17.39 -14.45
CA LEU A 35 13.50 16.48 -13.98
C LEU A 35 13.26 16.66 -12.49
N TRP A 36 12.17 17.35 -12.19
CA TRP A 36 11.80 17.85 -10.88
C TRP A 36 10.79 16.91 -10.22
N ARG A 37 11.07 16.56 -8.97
CA ARG A 37 10.12 16.49 -7.84
C ARG A 37 9.01 15.45 -7.92
N CYS A 38 9.19 14.39 -7.15
CA CYS A 38 8.23 13.83 -6.20
C CYS A 38 9.00 12.87 -5.29
N PHE A 39 8.67 12.83 -3.99
CA PHE A 39 9.33 12.02 -2.95
C PHE A 39 10.62 12.60 -2.36
N HIS A 40 10.47 13.62 -1.50
CA HIS A 40 10.89 13.56 -0.09
C HIS A 40 10.81 14.96 0.53
N HIS A 41 9.85 15.16 1.44
CA HIS A 41 10.06 16.03 2.60
C HIS A 41 9.29 15.44 3.78
N ARG A 42 10.04 15.16 4.85
CA ARG A 42 9.61 14.67 6.16
C ARG A 42 9.89 15.81 7.14
N GLY A 43 8.97 16.08 8.06
CA GLY A 43 9.17 16.95 9.24
C GLY A 43 8.41 18.27 9.17
N SER A 44 7.27 18.35 9.88
CA SER A 44 6.63 19.58 10.43
C SER A 44 5.16 19.35 10.83
N LEU A 45 4.49 18.32 10.29
CA LEU A 45 3.05 18.12 10.48
C LEU A 45 2.69 17.44 11.82
N ASP A 46 3.47 16.43 12.22
CA ASP A 46 3.18 15.66 13.45
C ASP A 46 3.41 16.44 14.75
N GLU A 47 4.34 17.40 14.72
CA GLU A 47 4.68 18.26 15.87
C GLU A 47 3.59 19.32 16.08
N GLY A 48 3.12 19.96 14.99
CA GLY A 48 1.98 20.89 15.06
C GLY A 48 0.65 20.22 15.41
N LEU A 49 0.45 18.95 15.01
CA LEU A 49 -0.71 18.14 15.39
C LEU A 49 -0.69 17.74 16.87
N SER A 50 0.49 17.60 17.46
CA SER A 50 0.65 17.24 18.86
C SER A 50 0.35 18.42 19.80
N ASP A 51 0.78 19.63 19.44
CA ASP A 51 0.47 20.86 20.20
C ASP A 51 -1.01 21.27 20.10
N LEU A 52 -1.65 21.02 18.96
CA LEU A 52 -3.10 21.19 18.82
C LEU A 52 -3.88 20.20 19.68
N ARG A 53 -3.39 18.96 19.81
CA ARG A 53 -4.04 17.90 20.58
C ARG A 53 -3.93 18.10 22.09
N SER A 54 -2.84 18.69 22.59
CA SER A 54 -2.68 19.04 24.01
C SER A 54 -3.58 20.22 24.40
N THR A 55 -3.77 21.18 23.51
CA THR A 55 -4.61 22.36 23.72
C THR A 55 -6.11 22.03 23.78
N LEU A 56 -6.54 20.95 23.12
CA LEU A 56 -7.96 20.58 22.96
C LEU A 56 -8.52 19.62 24.04
N GLY A 57 -7.73 19.20 25.03
CA GLY A 57 -8.25 18.61 26.27
C GLY A 57 -9.11 17.33 26.16
N PHE A 58 -9.04 16.57 25.07
CA PHE A 58 -9.83 15.34 24.90
C PHE A 58 -9.25 14.18 25.71
N THR A 59 -9.84 13.90 26.88
CA THR A 59 -9.65 12.64 27.60
C THR A 59 -10.97 11.88 27.73
N ARG A 60 -10.91 10.62 27.29
CA ARG A 60 -11.77 9.45 27.53
C ARG A 60 -12.96 9.11 26.62
N ASP A 61 -12.77 7.94 26.00
CA ASP A 61 -13.67 6.79 25.84
C ASP A 61 -14.67 6.76 24.68
N LEU A 62 -14.13 6.79 23.46
CA LEU A 62 -14.59 5.96 22.34
C LEU A 62 -13.34 5.41 21.66
N HIS A 63 -13.17 4.09 21.62
CA HIS A 63 -11.97 3.44 21.12
C HIS A 63 -11.74 3.74 19.62
N ASP A 64 -10.98 4.80 19.38
CA ASP A 64 -10.13 5.05 18.23
C ASP A 64 -9.06 3.95 18.15
N HIS A 65 -9.44 2.78 17.64
CA HIS A 65 -8.46 1.77 17.25
C HIS A 65 -7.83 2.19 15.90
N ARG A 66 -7.07 3.27 15.89
CA ARG A 66 -5.98 3.42 14.95
C ARG A 66 -4.73 2.79 15.56
N ASP A 67 -4.85 1.54 16.00
CA ASP A 67 -3.69 0.77 16.44
C ASP A 67 -3.32 -0.28 15.37
N PRO A 68 -2.53 0.08 14.35
CA PRO A 68 -1.98 -0.87 13.36
C PRO A 68 -1.05 -1.93 13.98
N THR A 69 -0.96 -1.97 15.31
CA THR A 69 -0.21 -2.95 16.11
C THR A 69 -1.05 -4.17 16.49
N GLU A 70 -2.38 -4.11 16.40
CA GLU A 70 -3.25 -5.25 16.70
C GLU A 70 -3.25 -6.26 15.53
N VAL A 71 -3.16 -7.55 15.86
CA VAL A 71 -3.15 -8.64 14.86
C VAL A 71 -4.51 -8.66 14.17
N THR A 72 -4.53 -8.67 12.84
CA THR A 72 -5.76 -8.77 12.07
C THR A 72 -6.38 -10.15 12.30
N VAL A 73 -7.45 -10.21 13.09
CA VAL A 73 -8.12 -11.47 13.43
C VAL A 73 -8.97 -11.92 12.24
N ALA A 74 -8.65 -13.10 11.71
CA ALA A 74 -9.42 -13.76 10.66
C ALA A 74 -10.23 -14.90 11.27
N THR A 75 -11.55 -14.86 11.11
CA THR A 75 -12.50 -15.82 11.69
C THR A 75 -12.98 -16.78 10.62
N PRO A 76 -13.29 -18.06 10.94
CA PRO A 76 -13.90 -18.97 9.98
C PRO A 76 -15.12 -18.35 9.29
N THR A 77 -15.15 -18.37 7.96
CA THR A 77 -16.16 -17.65 7.19
C THR A 77 -17.59 -18.09 7.53
N ARG A 78 -17.78 -19.35 7.90
CA ARG A 78 -19.08 -19.94 8.24
C ARG A 78 -19.73 -19.27 9.47
N ASN A 79 -18.92 -18.72 10.37
CA ASN A 79 -19.41 -17.99 11.56
C ASN A 79 -20.01 -16.63 11.18
N HIS A 80 -19.76 -16.18 9.95
CA HIS A 80 -20.22 -14.91 9.39
C HIS A 80 -21.13 -15.12 8.18
N ALA A 81 -21.58 -16.34 7.93
CA ALA A 81 -22.45 -16.69 6.82
C ALA A 81 -23.76 -15.91 6.87
N ARG A 82 -24.10 -15.23 5.77
CA ARG A 82 -25.30 -14.42 5.58
C ARG A 82 -25.65 -14.38 4.08
N VAL A 83 -26.65 -13.59 3.71
CA VAL A 83 -27.00 -13.35 2.31
C VAL A 83 -25.86 -12.60 1.59
N VAL A 84 -25.29 -13.17 0.52
CA VAL A 84 -24.27 -12.53 -0.33
C VAL A 84 -24.92 -12.00 -1.60
N MET A 85 -24.96 -10.68 -1.73
CA MET A 85 -25.48 -9.97 -2.91
C MET A 85 -24.40 -9.11 -3.52
N TYR A 86 -24.39 -9.00 -4.85
CA TYR A 86 -23.58 -8.04 -5.55
C TYR A 86 -24.31 -6.69 -5.63
N VAL A 87 -23.88 -5.71 -4.86
CA VAL A 87 -24.49 -4.37 -4.83
C VAL A 87 -23.40 -3.33 -4.61
N PRO A 88 -22.39 -3.18 -5.51
CA PRO A 88 -21.40 -2.13 -5.35
C PRO A 88 -22.06 -0.79 -5.61
N ASP A 89 -22.32 -0.03 -4.55
CA ASP A 89 -22.71 1.37 -4.64
C ASP A 89 -21.59 2.23 -4.03
N MET A 90 -21.21 3.30 -4.73
CA MET A 90 -20.18 4.22 -4.26
C MET A 90 -20.81 5.38 -3.48
N ASP A 91 -21.83 5.09 -2.68
CA ASP A 91 -22.64 6.09 -1.96
C ASP A 91 -21.94 6.67 -0.70
N GLY A 92 -20.81 6.08 -0.33
CA GLY A 92 -20.03 6.44 0.84
C GLY A 92 -19.88 5.32 1.85
N GLN A 93 -20.59 4.20 1.71
CA GLN A 93 -20.36 2.96 2.47
C GLN A 93 -19.63 1.91 1.63
N ALA A 94 -18.82 1.07 2.27
CA ALA A 94 -18.08 0.03 1.56
C ALA A 94 -19.01 -1.17 1.36
N ASP A 95 -19.37 -1.43 0.10
CA ASP A 95 -20.43 -2.36 -0.25
C ASP A 95 -19.95 -3.70 -0.80
N SER A 96 -20.85 -4.67 -0.79
CA SER A 96 -20.58 -6.02 -1.25
C SER A 96 -20.25 -6.02 -2.75
N GLY A 97 -19.06 -6.52 -3.09
CA GLY A 97 -18.49 -6.44 -4.44
C GLY A 97 -17.39 -5.38 -4.59
N GLU A 98 -17.22 -4.48 -3.62
CA GLU A 98 -16.11 -3.54 -3.61
C GLU A 98 -14.79 -4.16 -3.16
N ILE A 99 -13.68 -3.60 -3.64
CA ILE A 99 -12.33 -3.95 -3.21
C ILE A 99 -11.73 -2.76 -2.48
N VAL A 100 -11.32 -3.00 -1.25
CA VAL A 100 -10.73 -1.99 -0.37
C VAL A 100 -9.35 -2.44 0.09
N TRP A 101 -8.51 -1.49 0.47
CA TRP A 101 -7.17 -1.76 1.00
C TRP A 101 -7.18 -1.55 2.50
N THR A 102 -6.57 -2.46 3.23
CA THR A 102 -6.40 -2.32 4.67
C THR A 102 -5.00 -2.76 5.09
N ASP A 103 -4.57 -2.28 6.24
CA ASP A 103 -3.29 -2.61 6.83
C ASP A 103 -3.43 -3.91 7.63
N ILE A 104 -2.83 -4.98 7.15
CA ILE A 104 -2.93 -6.32 7.74
C ILE A 104 -1.64 -6.68 8.42
N ARG A 105 -1.76 -7.17 9.66
CA ARG A 105 -0.64 -7.74 10.42
C ARG A 105 -0.93 -9.23 10.67
N ARG A 106 -0.09 -10.11 10.09
CA ARG A 106 -0.27 -11.57 10.16
C ARG A 106 0.02 -12.15 11.55
N THR A 107 1.13 -11.73 12.15
CA THR A 107 1.54 -12.09 13.52
C THR A 107 2.04 -10.83 14.23
N ARG A 108 2.14 -10.85 15.56
CA ARG A 108 2.56 -9.68 16.34
C ARG A 108 3.94 -9.16 15.92
N GLU A 109 4.81 -10.06 15.48
CA GLU A 109 6.19 -9.81 15.03
C GLU A 109 6.29 -9.50 13.53
N SER A 110 5.23 -9.75 12.76
CA SER A 110 5.21 -9.49 11.32
C SER A 110 5.11 -7.99 11.03
N PRO A 111 5.74 -7.49 9.95
CA PRO A 111 5.49 -6.14 9.49
C PRO A 111 4.01 -5.97 9.12
N VAL A 112 3.52 -4.74 9.25
CA VAL A 112 2.21 -4.36 8.72
C VAL A 112 2.32 -4.30 7.20
N GLU A 113 1.38 -4.94 6.52
CA GLU A 113 1.33 -5.01 5.08
C GLU A 113 -0.01 -4.49 4.57
N GLN A 114 0.02 -3.57 3.62
CA GLN A 114 -1.20 -3.16 2.94
C GLN A 114 -1.66 -4.30 2.02
N ARG A 115 -2.91 -4.77 2.21
CA ARG A 115 -3.51 -5.85 1.43
C ARG A 115 -4.86 -5.43 0.87
N ALA A 116 -5.14 -5.85 -0.37
CA ALA A 116 -6.46 -5.72 -0.95
C ALA A 116 -7.38 -6.80 -0.35
N VAL A 117 -8.63 -6.42 -0.07
CA VAL A 117 -9.67 -7.31 0.44
C VAL A 117 -10.97 -7.07 -0.32
N LEU A 118 -11.71 -8.15 -0.57
CA LEU A 118 -13.02 -8.10 -1.23
C LEU A 118 -14.12 -8.02 -0.17
N VAL A 119 -14.91 -6.96 -0.19
CA VAL A 119 -16.07 -6.81 0.69
C VAL A 119 -17.18 -7.77 0.25
N VAL A 120 -17.69 -8.55 1.20
CA VAL A 120 -18.77 -9.54 0.99
C VAL A 120 -19.98 -9.28 1.89
N GLY A 121 -19.88 -8.28 2.77
CA GLY A 121 -20.98 -7.86 3.62
C GLY A 121 -20.55 -6.88 4.69
N ARG A 122 -21.52 -6.44 5.47
CA ARG A 122 -21.33 -5.49 6.56
C ARG A 122 -22.01 -6.01 7.84
N TYR A 123 -21.52 -5.53 8.97
CA TYR A 123 -22.13 -5.73 10.28
C TYR A 123 -21.87 -4.50 11.15
N HIS A 124 -22.91 -3.72 11.42
CA HIS A 124 -22.79 -2.40 12.06
C HIS A 124 -21.77 -1.49 11.34
N HIS A 125 -20.77 -0.98 12.07
CA HIS A 125 -19.70 -0.11 11.57
C HIS A 125 -18.47 -0.89 11.06
N ARG A 126 -18.66 -2.18 10.80
CA ARG A 126 -17.59 -3.08 10.39
C ARG A 126 -17.92 -3.73 9.06
N ILE A 127 -16.89 -3.93 8.27
CA ILE A 127 -16.95 -4.61 6.99
C ILE A 127 -16.44 -6.03 7.16
N LEU A 128 -16.98 -6.92 6.33
CA LEU A 128 -16.58 -8.31 6.28
C LEU A 128 -15.98 -8.55 4.92
N ALA A 129 -14.72 -8.94 4.92
CA ALA A 129 -13.96 -9.00 3.70
C ALA A 129 -13.15 -10.28 3.60
N LEU A 130 -12.99 -10.75 2.37
CA LEU A 130 -12.13 -11.87 2.02
C LEU A 130 -10.75 -11.36 1.61
N LEU A 131 -9.71 -12.07 2.03
CA LEU A 131 -8.32 -11.72 1.70
C LEU A 131 -8.01 -11.97 0.22
N ILE A 132 -7.33 -11.02 -0.43
CA ILE A 132 -6.75 -11.21 -1.77
C ILE A 132 -5.23 -11.37 -1.64
N SER A 133 -4.68 -12.33 -2.38
CA SER A 133 -3.24 -12.63 -2.44
C SER A 133 -2.81 -12.87 -3.88
N SER A 134 -1.64 -12.38 -4.26
CA SER A 134 -0.99 -12.67 -5.56
C SER A 134 0.06 -13.80 -5.46
N ASN A 135 0.09 -14.54 -4.35
CA ASN A 135 1.00 -15.68 -4.19
C ASN A 135 0.53 -16.88 -5.03
N PRO A 136 1.31 -17.34 -6.03
CA PRO A 136 0.92 -18.44 -6.90
C PRO A 136 0.78 -19.79 -6.18
N GLN A 137 1.37 -19.95 -4.98
CA GLN A 137 1.24 -21.18 -4.19
C GLN A 137 -0.22 -21.51 -3.81
N HIS A 138 -1.11 -20.52 -3.81
CA HIS A 138 -2.53 -20.72 -3.52
C HIS A 138 -3.30 -21.43 -4.64
N GLY A 139 -2.69 -21.65 -5.81
CA GLY A 139 -3.32 -22.36 -6.93
C GLY A 139 -3.67 -23.81 -6.60
N ASP A 140 -2.93 -24.44 -5.68
CA ASP A 140 -3.13 -25.83 -5.28
C ASP A 140 -3.95 -25.99 -3.98
N GLU A 141 -4.43 -24.89 -3.40
CA GLU A 141 -5.16 -24.87 -2.13
C GLU A 141 -6.68 -24.73 -2.35
N ASP A 142 -7.49 -25.71 -1.92
CA ASP A 142 -8.95 -25.73 -2.13
C ASP A 142 -9.72 -24.56 -1.49
N ASN A 143 -9.14 -23.96 -0.44
CA ASN A 143 -9.72 -22.82 0.28
C ASN A 143 -9.39 -21.47 -0.36
N TRP A 144 -8.69 -21.47 -1.48
CA TRP A 144 -8.41 -20.30 -2.30
C TRP A 144 -9.06 -20.45 -3.68
N LEU A 145 -9.59 -19.34 -4.19
CA LEU A 145 -10.23 -19.31 -5.50
C LEU A 145 -9.51 -18.32 -6.41
N ALA A 146 -9.10 -18.79 -7.59
CA ALA A 146 -8.51 -17.95 -8.62
C ALA A 146 -9.52 -16.90 -9.12
N ILE A 147 -9.14 -15.63 -8.97
CA ILE A 147 -9.88 -14.46 -9.45
C ILE A 147 -9.19 -13.79 -10.64
N GLY A 148 -7.98 -14.22 -11.00
CA GLY A 148 -7.18 -13.67 -12.09
C GLY A 148 -6.60 -12.29 -11.74
N SER A 149 -6.09 -11.58 -12.76
CA SER A 149 -5.54 -10.23 -12.61
C SER A 149 -6.62 -9.15 -12.66
N GLY A 150 -6.33 -7.99 -12.07
CA GLY A 150 -7.26 -6.85 -12.02
C GLY A 150 -6.73 -5.69 -11.18
N PRO A 151 -7.54 -4.63 -10.97
CA PRO A 151 -7.13 -3.41 -10.27
C PRO A 151 -6.74 -3.61 -8.79
N TRP A 152 -7.01 -4.79 -8.22
CA TRP A 152 -6.58 -5.18 -6.88
C TRP A 152 -5.08 -5.47 -6.76
N ASP A 153 -4.39 -5.72 -7.88
CA ASP A 153 -2.94 -5.83 -7.94
C ASP A 153 -2.36 -4.93 -9.03
N PRO A 154 -1.70 -3.82 -8.67
CA PRO A 154 -1.08 -2.90 -9.63
C PRO A 154 -0.01 -3.55 -10.51
N SER A 155 0.59 -4.66 -10.07
CA SER A 155 1.57 -5.42 -10.85
C SER A 155 0.92 -6.32 -11.91
N GLY A 156 -0.40 -6.46 -11.89
CA GLY A 156 -1.16 -7.24 -12.88
C GLY A 156 -0.97 -8.75 -12.76
N ASN A 157 -0.51 -9.25 -11.60
CA ASN A 157 -0.35 -10.68 -11.41
C ASN A 157 -1.71 -11.37 -11.27
N GLU A 158 -1.72 -12.68 -11.52
CA GLU A 158 -2.85 -13.51 -11.10
C GLU A 158 -3.03 -13.44 -9.58
N CYS A 159 -4.29 -13.41 -9.15
CA CYS A 159 -4.63 -13.33 -7.74
C CYS A 159 -5.66 -14.39 -7.36
N TRP A 160 -5.67 -14.69 -6.06
CA TRP A 160 -6.57 -15.61 -5.41
C TRP A 160 -7.29 -14.91 -4.26
N VAL A 161 -8.54 -15.31 -4.03
CA VAL A 161 -9.32 -14.90 -2.87
C VAL A 161 -9.43 -16.05 -1.88
N ARG A 162 -9.22 -15.77 -0.60
CA ARG A 162 -9.36 -16.76 0.47
C ARG A 162 -10.82 -16.92 0.86
N LEU A 163 -11.32 -18.15 0.89
CA LEU A 163 -12.73 -18.44 1.16
C LEU A 163 -12.98 -18.97 2.56
N ASP A 164 -12.04 -19.67 3.19
CA ASP A 164 -12.23 -20.27 4.52
C ASP A 164 -12.32 -19.25 5.66
N LYS A 165 -11.84 -18.02 5.44
CA LYS A 165 -11.72 -16.99 6.47
C LYS A 165 -12.21 -15.65 5.99
N VAL A 166 -12.89 -14.95 6.90
CA VAL A 166 -13.31 -13.56 6.76
C VAL A 166 -12.51 -12.72 7.73
N VAL A 167 -12.11 -11.54 7.28
CA VAL A 167 -11.55 -10.50 8.11
C VAL A 167 -12.65 -9.51 8.45
N ASP A 168 -12.74 -9.19 9.74
CA ASP A 168 -13.67 -8.19 10.26
C ASP A 168 -12.93 -6.88 10.54
N ILE A 169 -13.21 -5.84 9.75
CA ILE A 169 -12.43 -4.59 9.73
C ILE A 169 -13.35 -3.40 10.05
N PRO A 170 -13.01 -2.52 11.01
CA PRO A 170 -13.71 -1.25 11.18
C PRO A 170 -13.66 -0.44 9.88
N GLU A 171 -14.77 0.20 9.52
CA GLU A 171 -14.82 1.02 8.30
C GLU A 171 -13.83 2.21 8.32
N SER A 172 -13.38 2.65 9.50
CA SER A 172 -12.33 3.67 9.64
C SER A 172 -10.93 3.19 9.25
N GLN A 173 -10.70 1.87 9.13
CA GLN A 173 -9.39 1.27 8.84
C GLN A 173 -9.22 0.83 7.38
N ILE A 174 -10.15 1.22 6.49
CA ILE A 174 -10.07 0.91 5.07
C ILE A 174 -9.69 2.12 4.24
N GLN A 175 -8.99 1.86 3.14
CA GLN A 175 -8.63 2.81 2.10
C GLN A 175 -9.34 2.38 0.82
N ARG A 176 -10.26 3.21 0.35
CA ARG A 176 -10.98 2.96 -0.89
C ARG A 176 -10.23 3.57 -2.05
N LYS A 177 -9.90 2.75 -3.06
CA LYS A 177 -9.23 3.20 -4.28
C LYS A 177 -10.13 3.06 -5.53
N GLY A 178 -11.45 2.91 -5.33
CA GLY A 178 -12.43 2.83 -6.41
C GLY A 178 -12.34 1.55 -7.25
N ALA A 179 -11.85 0.44 -6.67
CA ALA A 179 -11.80 -0.84 -7.37
C ALA A 179 -13.04 -1.67 -7.05
N VAL A 180 -13.66 -2.22 -8.09
CA VAL A 180 -14.84 -3.07 -7.98
C VAL A 180 -14.54 -4.43 -8.60
N MET A 181 -14.98 -5.49 -7.93
CA MET A 181 -14.88 -6.85 -8.44
C MET A 181 -15.87 -7.03 -9.61
N PRO A 182 -15.44 -7.54 -10.78
CA PRO A 182 -16.38 -7.85 -11.85
C PRO A 182 -17.47 -8.82 -11.38
N GLU A 183 -18.73 -8.50 -11.67
CA GLU A 183 -19.92 -9.26 -11.24
C GLU A 183 -19.78 -10.77 -11.47
N ARG A 184 -19.36 -11.20 -12.68
CA ARG A 184 -19.16 -12.63 -12.98
C ARG A 184 -18.14 -13.32 -12.07
N ARG A 185 -17.10 -12.60 -11.64
CA ARG A 185 -16.10 -13.13 -10.71
C ARG A 185 -16.66 -13.16 -9.30
N PHE A 186 -17.42 -12.14 -8.91
CA PHE A 186 -18.10 -12.10 -7.63
C PHE A 186 -19.13 -13.24 -7.49
N GLU A 187 -19.93 -13.53 -8.52
CA GLU A 187 -20.89 -14.64 -8.50
C GLU A 187 -20.22 -16.01 -8.35
N ARG A 188 -19.04 -16.20 -8.95
CA ARG A 188 -18.23 -17.44 -8.73
C ARG A 188 -17.82 -17.57 -7.26
N ILE A 189 -17.42 -16.47 -6.63
CA ILE A 189 -17.07 -16.42 -5.21
C ILE A 189 -18.31 -16.73 -4.36
N GLY A 190 -19.42 -16.04 -4.60
CA GLY A 190 -20.69 -16.25 -3.91
C GLY A 190 -21.18 -17.70 -4.02
N THR A 191 -21.10 -18.29 -5.22
CA THR A 191 -21.44 -19.71 -5.44
C THR A 191 -20.61 -20.65 -4.57
N ARG A 192 -19.29 -20.43 -4.47
CA ARG A 192 -18.40 -21.25 -3.65
C ARG A 192 -18.66 -21.04 -2.15
N LEU A 193 -18.89 -19.79 -1.72
CA LEU A 193 -19.26 -19.48 -0.34
C LEU A 193 -20.56 -20.18 0.08
N ARG A 194 -21.60 -20.15 -0.77
CA ARG A 194 -22.88 -20.82 -0.50
C ARG A 194 -22.71 -22.33 -0.45
N ARG A 195 -21.98 -22.91 -1.41
CA ARG A 195 -21.78 -24.36 -1.53
C ARG A 195 -20.99 -24.95 -0.37
N ASP A 196 -19.85 -24.36 -0.02
CA ASP A 196 -18.86 -25.01 0.84
C ASP A 196 -18.80 -24.42 2.25
N TYR A 197 -19.38 -23.24 2.45
CA TYR A 197 -19.23 -22.49 3.68
C TYR A 197 -20.55 -21.98 4.28
N SER A 198 -21.68 -22.51 3.80
CA SER A 198 -23.02 -22.29 4.37
C SER A 198 -23.54 -20.86 4.31
N TRP A 199 -23.03 -20.04 3.38
CA TRP A 199 -23.62 -18.73 3.07
C TRP A 199 -24.94 -18.90 2.31
N ASN A 200 -25.80 -17.88 2.34
CA ASN A 200 -27.09 -17.88 1.65
C ASN A 200 -27.11 -16.89 0.47
#